data_AF-A0A2D7WA99-F1
#
_entry.id   AF-A0A2D7WA99-F1
#
_cell.length_a   1.000
_cell.length_b   1.000
_cell.length_c   1.000
_cell.angle_alpha   90.00
_cell.angle_beta   90.00
_cell.angle_gamma   90.00
#
_symmetry.space_group_name_H-M   'P 1'
#
loop_
_entity.id
_entity.type
_entity.pdbx_description
1 polymer ?
#
loop_
_entity_poly.entity_id
_entity_poly.type
_entity_poly.pdbx_seq_one_letter_code
_entity_poly.pdbx_strand_id
1 'polypeptide(L)' 'MRTIRAMIIAALAALPMAIIGLIVWWMMGSSKDNTSMAVVIPCNIIPLAGMIVIFLMAWQSGEEYAAVKVDDVP' A
#
# COMPACT_ATOMS: atom_id res chain seq x y z
N MET A 1 -0.79 19.29 -2.28
CA MET A 1 0.40 18.47 -1.96
C MET A 1 0.16 17.02 -2.37
N ARG A 2 0.35 16.73 -3.68
CA ARG A 2 -0.04 15.47 -4.31
C ARG A 2 0.79 14.26 -3.83
N THR A 3 2.11 14.40 -3.82
CA THR A 3 3.07 13.35 -3.45
C THR A 3 3.07 13.05 -1.95
N ILE A 4 3.10 14.07 -1.09
CA ILE A 4 3.11 13.86 0.37
C ILE A 4 1.86 13.10 0.83
N ARG A 5 0.68 13.47 0.31
CA ARG A 5 -0.57 12.75 0.61
C ARG A 5 -0.50 11.29 0.19
N ALA A 6 -0.03 11.02 -1.03
CA ALA A 6 0.12 9.66 -1.53
C ALA A 6 1.11 8.84 -0.68
N MET A 7 2.21 9.45 -0.21
CA MET A 7 3.16 8.77 0.68
C MET A 7 2.53 8.42 2.04
N ILE A 8 1.72 9.32 2.63
CA ILE A 8 1.02 9.03 3.89
C ILE A 8 0.03 7.88 3.71
N ILE A 9 -0.76 7.89 2.62
CA ILE A 9 -1.71 6.82 2.32
C ILE A 9 -0.99 5.48 2.13
N ALA A 10 0.12 5.47 1.38
CA ALA A 10 0.94 4.28 1.18
C ALA A 10 1.56 3.76 2.48
N ALA A 11 2.05 4.64 3.35
CA ALA A 11 2.59 4.26 4.65
C ALA A 11 1.52 3.64 5.56
N LEU A 12 0.31 4.22 5.59
CA LEU A 12 -0.83 3.65 6.33
C LEU A 12 -1.26 2.30 5.77
N ALA A 13 -1.06 2.06 4.47
CA ALA A 13 -1.35 0.78 3.84
C ALA A 13 -0.40 -0.36 4.24
N ALA A 14 0.73 -0.07 4.90
CA ALA A 14 1.63 -1.11 5.41
C ALA A 14 0.90 -2.12 6.30
N LEU A 15 0.00 -1.64 7.17
CA LEU A 15 -0.76 -2.49 8.10
C LEU A 15 -1.76 -3.42 7.40
N PRO A 16 -2.70 -2.94 6.56
CA PRO A 16 -3.61 -3.84 5.86
C PRO A 16 -2.87 -4.78 4.90
N MET A 17 -1.79 -4.33 4.25
CA MET A 17 -0.99 -5.21 3.40
C MET A 17 -0.22 -6.27 4.19
N ALA A 18 0.23 -5.98 5.41
CA ALA A 18 0.80 -6.98 6.32
C ALA A 18 -0.24 -8.02 6.75
N ILE A 19 -1.50 -7.62 6.97
CA ILE A 19 -2.60 -8.56 7.25
C ILE A 19 -2.84 -9.47 6.04
N ILE A 20 -2.85 -8.92 4.81
CA ILE A 20 -2.96 -9.73 3.59
C ILE A 20 -1.77 -10.70 3.50
N GLY A 21 -0.56 -10.23 3.79
CA GLY A 21 0.64 -11.07 3.89
C GLY A 21 0.44 -12.23 4.86
N LEU A 22 -0.06 -11.96 6.07
CA LEU A 22 -0.34 -12.98 7.08
C LEU A 22 -1.31 -14.05 6.58
N ILE A 23 -2.41 -13.65 5.94
CA ILE A 23 -3.40 -14.58 5.37
C ILE A 23 -2.73 -15.46 4.31
N VAL A 24 -1.92 -14.87 3.43
CA VAL A 24 -1.22 -15.61 2.38
C VAL A 24 -0.17 -16.56 2.96
N TRP A 25 0.55 -16.17 4.02
CA TRP A 25 1.45 -17.07 4.75
C TRP A 25 0.73 -18.27 5.35
N TRP A 26 -0.46 -18.06 5.94
CA TRP A 26 -1.29 -19.15 6.45
C TRP A 26 -1.73 -20.11 5.34
N MET A 27 -2.15 -19.58 4.20
CA MET A 27 -2.54 -20.39 3.03
C MET A 27 -1.35 -21.19 2.46
N MET A 28 -0.13 -20.70 2.60
CA MET A 28 1.09 -21.39 2.14
C MET A 28 1.68 -22.36 3.17
N GLY A 29 0.94 -22.69 4.23
CA GLY A 29 1.32 -23.72 5.19
C GLY A 29 2.11 -23.22 6.41
N SER A 30 2.19 -21.90 6.61
CA SER A 30 2.73 -21.29 7.83
C SER A 30 4.16 -21.75 8.18
N SER A 31 5.04 -21.84 7.17
CA SER A 31 6.43 -22.26 7.38
C SER A 31 7.12 -21.39 8.45
N LYS A 32 7.86 -22.05 9.35
CA LYS A 32 8.67 -21.38 10.38
C LYS A 32 10.10 -21.08 9.92
N ASP A 33 10.48 -21.56 8.74
CA ASP A 33 11.76 -21.25 8.13
C ASP A 33 11.68 -19.90 7.41
N ASN A 34 12.39 -18.90 7.94
CA ASN A 34 12.40 -17.54 7.42
C ASN A 34 13.07 -17.39 6.04
N THR A 35 13.77 -18.42 5.57
CA THR A 35 14.37 -18.44 4.23
C THR A 35 13.45 -19.03 3.16
N SER A 36 12.37 -19.69 3.59
CA SER A 36 11.40 -20.30 2.69
C SER A 36 10.67 -19.24 1.86
N MET A 37 10.43 -19.53 0.59
CA MET A 37 9.61 -18.68 -0.29
C MET A 37 8.20 -18.47 0.26
N ALA A 38 7.67 -19.45 1.01
CA ALA A 38 6.40 -19.36 1.70
C ALA A 38 6.39 -18.31 2.84
N VAL A 39 7.55 -17.76 3.25
CA VAL A 39 7.68 -16.66 4.23
C VAL A 39 8.17 -15.38 3.55
N VAL A 40 9.17 -15.49 2.67
CA VAL A 40 9.77 -14.33 1.99
C VAL A 40 8.72 -13.54 1.19
N ILE A 41 7.88 -14.23 0.42
CA ILE A 41 6.83 -13.59 -0.40
C ILE A 41 5.80 -12.85 0.48
N PRO A 42 5.09 -13.53 1.42
CA PRO A 42 4.00 -12.90 2.15
C PRO A 42 4.47 -11.85 3.15
N CYS A 43 5.63 -12.03 3.76
CA CYS A 43 6.09 -11.14 4.83
C CYS A 43 6.84 -9.92 4.31
N ASN A 44 7.38 -9.97 3.07
CA ASN A 44 8.17 -8.87 2.50
C ASN A 44 7.56 -8.35 1.21
N ILE A 45 7.38 -9.23 0.21
CA ILE A 45 6.97 -8.81 -1.13
C ILE A 45 5.55 -8.26 -1.10
N ILE A 46 4.60 -8.94 -0.46
CA ILE A 46 3.20 -8.49 -0.42
C ILE A 46 3.05 -7.12 0.27
N PRO A 47 3.61 -6.88 1.47
CA PRO A 47 3.58 -5.56 2.12
C PRO A 47 4.24 -4.48 1.29
N LEU A 48 5.47 -4.71 0.80
CA LEU A 48 6.24 -3.70 0.04
C LEU A 48 5.59 -3.38 -1.30
N ALA A 49 5.23 -4.40 -2.08
CA ALA A 49 4.57 -4.21 -3.37
C ALA A 49 3.20 -3.54 -3.19
N GLY A 50 2.45 -3.93 -2.16
CA GLY A 50 1.17 -3.32 -1.81
C GLY A 50 1.28 -1.82 -1.54
N MET A 51 2.27 -1.40 -0.74
CA MET A 51 2.53 0.01 -0.48
C MET A 51 2.86 0.77 -1.78
N ILE A 52 3.67 0.19 -2.67
CA ILE A 52 4.02 0.80 -3.96
C ILE A 52 2.77 0.97 -4.84
N VAL A 53 1.95 -0.08 -4.95
CA VAL A 53 0.73 -0.02 -5.76
C VAL A 53 -0.25 1.03 -5.22
N ILE A 54 -0.45 1.06 -3.90
CA ILE A 54 -1.35 2.03 -3.26
C ILE A 54 -0.79 3.45 -3.38
N PHE A 55 0.52 3.65 -3.29
CA PHE A 55 1.16 4.93 -3.59
C PHE A 55 0.81 5.38 -5.01
N LEU A 56 1.01 4.53 -6.02
CA LEU A 56 0.75 4.87 -7.42
C LEU A 56 -0.73 5.21 -7.65
N MET A 57 -1.65 4.44 -7.07
CA MET A 57 -3.09 4.71 -7.15
C MET A 57 -3.45 6.04 -6.49
N ALA A 58 -3.00 6.28 -5.25
CA ALA A 58 -3.27 7.51 -4.51
C ALA A 58 -2.60 8.74 -5.15
N TRP A 59 -1.47 8.53 -5.83
CA TRP A 59 -0.77 9.57 -6.55
C TRP A 59 -1.49 9.93 -7.85
N GLN A 60 -2.03 8.96 -8.59
CA GLN A 60 -2.82 9.21 -9.80
C GLN A 60 -4.14 9.93 -9.50
N SER A 61 -4.89 9.51 -8.47
CA SER A 61 -6.15 10.17 -8.06
C SER A 61 -5.95 11.53 -7.35
N GLY A 62 -4.71 11.90 -7.04
CA GLY A 62 -4.37 13.16 -6.39
C GLY A 62 -4.65 14.43 -7.22
N GLU A 63 -4.89 14.30 -8.53
CA GLU A 63 -5.21 15.41 -9.44
C GLU A 63 -6.64 15.96 -9.24
N GLU A 64 -7.55 15.17 -8.67
CA GLU A 64 -8.98 15.51 -8.56
C GLU A 64 -9.25 16.71 -7.63
N TYR A 65 -8.31 17.04 -6.74
CA TYR A 65 -8.43 18.15 -5.78
C TYR A 65 -7.75 19.45 -6.26
N ALA A 66 -7.13 19.45 -7.44
CA ALA A 66 -6.58 20.65 -8.06
C ALA A 66 -7.64 21.47 -8.82
N ALA A 67 -8.83 20.90 -9.07
CA ALA A 67 -9.86 21.49 -9.91
C ALA A 67 -10.77 22.50 -9.21
N VAL A 68 -10.81 22.54 -7.87
CA VAL A 68 -11.54 23.59 -7.14
C VAL A 68 -10.63 24.81 -7.06
N LYS A 69 -10.81 25.73 -8.01
CA LYS A 69 -10.17 27.04 -7.97
C LYS A 69 -10.93 27.90 -6.96
N VAL A 70 -10.20 28.76 -6.26
CA VAL A 70 -10.73 29.67 -5.22
C VAL A 70 -11.71 30.70 -5.82
N ASP A 71 -11.79 30.78 -7.14
CA ASP A 71 -12.65 31.61 -7.97
C ASP A 71 -14.15 31.19 -7.92
N ASP A 72 -14.48 30.01 -7.37
CA ASP A 72 -15.86 29.48 -7.27
C ASP A 72 -16.60 29.88 -5.98
N VAL A 73 -16.07 30.85 -5.20
CA VAL A 73 -16.77 31.41 -4.04
C VAL A 73 -17.56 32.65 -4.49
N PRO A 74 -18.91 32.66 -4.40
CA PRO A 74 -19.74 33.81 -4.76
C PRO A 74 -19.54 35.03 -3.85
#